data_AF-A0A659UC37-F1
#
_entry.id   AF-A0A659UC37-F1
#
_cell.length_a   1.000
_cell.length_b   1.000
_cell.length_c   1.000
_cell.angle_alpha   90.00
_cell.angle_beta   90.00
_cell.angle_gamma   90.00
#
_symmetry.space_group_name_H-M   'P 1'
#
loop_
_entity.id
_entity.type
_entity.pdbx_description
1 polymer ?
#
loop_
_entity_poly.entity_id
_entity_poly.type
_entity_poly.pdbx_seq_one_letter_code
_entity_poly.pdbx_strand_id
1 'polypeptide(L)'
;RGLALALKVPAIGVTTLEALAAEAATAFPGRAVLAALDAGREEIHAALYDEMSVLTYGPAVATLADAAAMASERSAVLAGTAATLIAEAAGRPFDIGPRTATTDILTYARLAAAKGQG
;
A
#
# COMPACT_ATOMS: atom_id res chain seq x y z
N ARG A 1 4.16 20.66 5.29
CA ARG A 1 4.00 21.86 4.42
C ARG A 1 4.60 23.13 5.02
N GLY A 2 4.43 23.45 6.31
CA GLY A 2 5.01 24.66 6.93
C GLY A 2 6.53 24.81 6.78
N LEU A 3 7.30 23.73 7.05
CA LEU A 3 8.75 23.72 6.88
C LEU A 3 9.19 23.93 5.42
N ALA A 4 8.54 23.24 4.48
CA ALA A 4 8.85 23.37 3.04
C ALA A 4 8.67 24.81 2.54
N LEU A 5 7.62 25.50 3.00
CA LEU A 5 7.39 26.91 2.69
C LEU A 5 8.45 27.83 3.31
N ALA A 6 8.78 27.63 4.59
CA ALA A 6 9.77 28.45 5.29
C ALA A 6 11.18 28.29 4.71
N LEU A 7 11.54 27.06 4.33
CA LEU A 7 12.87 26.71 3.82
C LEU A 7 12.99 26.85 2.29
N LYS A 8 11.88 27.16 1.59
CA LYS A 8 11.82 27.25 0.12
C LYS A 8 12.31 25.99 -0.59
N VAL A 9 11.92 24.83 -0.06
CA VAL A 9 12.24 23.52 -0.65
C VAL A 9 10.97 22.81 -1.11
N PRO A 10 11.02 21.97 -2.17
CA PRO A 10 9.88 21.17 -2.59
C PRO A 10 9.38 20.25 -1.47
N ALA A 11 8.07 19.99 -1.45
CA ALA A 11 7.47 18.99 -0.60
C ALA A 11 6.91 17.86 -1.46
N ILE A 12 7.42 16.64 -1.26
CA ILE A 12 7.00 15.46 -2.01
C ILE A 12 6.02 14.68 -1.13
N GLY A 13 4.80 14.48 -1.64
CA GLY A 13 3.80 13.63 -0.99
C GLY A 13 4.07 12.16 -1.27
N VAL A 14 4.02 11.33 -0.23
CA VAL A 14 4.04 9.87 -0.31
C VAL A 14 2.81 9.37 0.44
N THR A 15 2.01 8.51 -0.20
CA THR A 15 0.80 7.99 0.43
C THR A 15 1.16 6.83 1.38
N THR A 16 0.35 6.61 2.41
CA THR A 16 0.55 5.49 3.33
C THR A 16 0.45 4.14 2.62
N LEU A 17 -0.48 3.99 1.68
CA LEU A 17 -0.65 2.76 0.90
C LEU A 17 0.56 2.48 0.02
N GLU A 18 1.12 3.50 -0.64
CA GLU A 18 2.36 3.38 -1.41
C GLU A 18 3.53 2.95 -0.53
N ALA A 19 3.63 3.52 0.67
CA ALA A 19 4.71 3.21 1.59
C ALA A 19 4.61 1.77 2.13
N LEU A 20 3.40 1.30 2.45
CA LEU A 20 3.14 -0.09 2.83
C LEU A 20 3.42 -1.07 1.68
N ALA A 21 3.03 -0.70 0.46
CA ALA A 21 3.29 -1.52 -0.72
C ALA A 21 4.79 -1.69 -0.99
N ALA A 22 5.56 -0.61 -0.87
CA ALA A 22 7.00 -0.64 -1.07
C ALA A 22 7.74 -1.47 -0.02
N GLU A 23 7.32 -1.39 1.25
CA GLU A 23 7.87 -2.24 2.31
C GLU A 23 7.60 -3.72 2.03
N ALA A 24 6.36 -4.06 1.67
CA ALA A 24 6.01 -5.43 1.29
C ALA A 24 6.76 -5.91 0.04
N ALA A 25 6.91 -5.07 -1.00
CA ALA A 25 7.68 -5.39 -2.20
C ALA A 25 9.17 -5.64 -1.91
N THR A 26 9.72 -5.01 -0.85
CA THR A 26 11.09 -5.29 -0.39
C THR A 26 11.21 -6.68 0.23
N ALA A 27 10.20 -7.10 1.00
CA ALA A 27 10.16 -8.44 1.60
C ALA A 27 9.80 -9.54 0.59
N PHE A 28 9.02 -9.19 -0.45
CA PHE A 28 8.55 -10.10 -1.49
C PHE A 28 8.84 -9.56 -2.90
N PRO A 29 10.10 -9.62 -3.37
CA PRO A 29 10.49 -9.04 -4.66
C PRO A 29 9.78 -9.70 -5.84
N GLY A 30 9.36 -8.89 -6.83
CA GLY A 30 8.72 -9.36 -8.06
C GLY A 30 7.32 -9.92 -7.88
N ARG A 31 6.64 -9.55 -6.78
CA ARG A 31 5.25 -9.92 -6.50
C ARG A 31 4.35 -8.69 -6.56
N ALA A 32 3.15 -8.85 -7.09
CA ALA A 32 2.10 -7.86 -6.94
C ALA A 32 1.76 -7.67 -5.45
N VAL A 33 1.43 -6.45 -5.05
CA VAL A 33 1.13 -6.09 -3.66
C VAL A 33 -0.19 -5.34 -3.59
N LEU A 34 -1.13 -5.82 -2.76
CA LEU A 34 -2.32 -5.09 -2.38
C LEU A 34 -2.10 -4.46 -1.01
N ALA A 35 -1.88 -3.14 -0.99
CA ALA A 35 -1.88 -2.38 0.24
C ALA A 35 -3.31 -1.98 0.60
N ALA A 36 -3.72 -2.28 1.82
CA ALA A 36 -5.10 -2.12 2.27
C ALA A 36 -5.15 -1.68 3.74
N LEU A 37 -5.88 -0.60 4.00
CA LEU A 37 -6.16 -0.08 5.34
C LEU A 37 -7.66 -0.18 5.63
N ASP A 38 -7.98 -0.72 6.81
CA ASP A 38 -9.34 -0.71 7.33
C ASP A 38 -9.75 0.73 7.66
N ALA A 39 -10.78 1.24 6.98
CA ALA A 39 -11.33 2.59 7.18
C ALA A 39 -12.51 2.58 8.16
N GLY A 40 -12.90 1.41 8.67
CA GLY A 40 -14.13 1.19 9.41
C GLY A 40 -15.37 1.19 8.50
N ARG A 41 -16.55 0.96 9.08
CA ARG A 41 -17.85 1.00 8.38
C ARG A 41 -17.90 0.15 7.09
N GLU A 42 -17.22 -0.99 7.09
CA GLU A 42 -17.16 -1.91 5.93
C GLU A 42 -16.43 -1.34 4.70
N GLU A 43 -15.65 -0.27 4.87
CA GLU A 43 -14.83 0.36 3.83
C GLU A 43 -13.34 0.02 4.00
N ILE A 44 -12.67 -0.27 2.89
CA ILE A 44 -11.23 -0.52 2.84
C ILE A 44 -10.57 0.49 1.91
N HIS A 45 -9.57 1.22 2.39
CA HIS A 45 -8.70 2.00 1.50
C HIS A 45 -7.68 1.06 0.87
N ALA A 46 -7.78 0.86 -0.44
CA ALA A 46 -6.98 -0.11 -1.17
C ALA A 46 -6.19 0.54 -2.31
N ALA A 47 -4.98 0.05 -2.53
CA ALA A 47 -4.17 0.31 -3.72
C ALA A 47 -3.43 -0.97 -4.10
N LEU A 48 -3.54 -1.37 -5.36
CA LEU A 48 -2.87 -2.54 -5.91
C LEU A 48 -1.70 -2.09 -6.77
N TYR A 49 -0.56 -2.73 -6.54
CA TYR A 49 0.67 -2.53 -7.28
C TYR A 49 1.06 -3.84 -7.95
N ASP A 50 1.55 -3.79 -9.18
CA ASP A 50 2.05 -4.95 -9.91
C ASP A 50 3.47 -5.36 -9.45
N GLU A 51 4.06 -6.36 -10.09
CA GLU A 51 5.40 -6.89 -9.78
C GLU A 51 6.52 -5.85 -10.01
N MET A 52 6.24 -4.82 -10.81
CA MET A 52 7.13 -3.70 -11.10
C MET A 52 6.88 -2.51 -10.16
N SER A 53 6.06 -2.69 -9.11
CA SER A 53 5.62 -1.65 -8.19
C SER A 53 4.85 -0.50 -8.86
N VAL A 54 4.22 -0.77 -10.01
CA VAL A 54 3.35 0.19 -10.70
C VAL A 54 1.94 0.06 -10.18
N LEU A 55 1.32 1.19 -9.87
CA LEU A 55 -0.06 1.26 -9.41
C LEU A 55 -1.02 0.83 -10.52
N THR A 56 -1.75 -0.26 -10.28
CA THR A 56 -2.73 -0.83 -11.24
C THR A 56 -4.18 -0.65 -10.80
N TYR A 57 -4.41 -0.38 -9.51
CA TYR A 57 -5.72 0.01 -8.98
C TYR A 57 -5.58 0.93 -7.77
N GLY A 58 -6.49 1.88 -7.62
CA GLY A 58 -6.52 2.82 -6.49
C GLY A 58 -5.49 3.96 -6.64
N PRO A 59 -5.15 4.69 -5.56
CA PRO A 59 -5.76 4.61 -4.23
C PRO A 59 -7.27 4.90 -4.27
N ALA A 60 -8.08 3.97 -3.77
CA ALA A 60 -9.54 4.08 -3.77
C ALA A 60 -10.16 3.40 -2.54
N VAL A 61 -11.43 3.70 -2.27
CA VAL A 61 -12.25 2.92 -1.34
C VAL A 61 -12.77 1.70 -2.09
N ALA A 62 -12.57 0.52 -1.51
CA ALA A 62 -13.04 -0.78 -2.00
C ALA A 62 -13.83 -1.48 -0.89
N THR A 63 -14.70 -2.40 -1.29
CA THR A 63 -15.34 -3.31 -0.34
C THR A 63 -14.39 -4.46 0.00
N LEU A 64 -14.64 -5.15 1.12
CA LEU A 64 -13.90 -6.36 1.49
C LEU A 64 -13.97 -7.44 0.40
N ALA A 65 -15.13 -7.59 -0.25
CA ALA A 65 -15.32 -8.57 -1.32
C ALA A 65 -14.48 -8.22 -2.56
N ASP A 66 -14.48 -6.95 -2.98
CA ASP A 66 -13.68 -6.51 -4.13
C ASP A 66 -12.17 -6.65 -3.85
N ALA A 67 -11.73 -6.29 -2.64
CA ALA A 67 -10.35 -6.44 -2.22
C ALA A 67 -9.89 -7.91 -2.21
N ALA A 68 -10.73 -8.82 -1.70
CA ALA A 68 -10.48 -10.26 -1.71
C ALA A 68 -10.42 -10.84 -3.13
N ALA A 69 -11.30 -10.38 -4.03
CA ALA A 69 -11.29 -10.77 -5.44
C ALA A 69 -10.01 -10.30 -6.14
N MET A 70 -9.64 -9.02 -6.00
CA MET A 70 -8.41 -8.45 -6.58
C MET A 70 -7.15 -9.18 -6.07
N ALA A 71 -7.05 -9.42 -4.76
CA ALA A 71 -5.95 -10.15 -4.16
C ALA A 71 -5.82 -11.56 -4.76
N SER A 72 -6.96 -12.25 -4.89
CA SER A 72 -7.00 -13.62 -5.41
C SER A 72 -6.62 -13.70 -6.88
N GLU A 73 -7.15 -12.79 -7.71
CA GLU A 73 -6.87 -12.74 -9.15
C GLU A 73 -5.38 -12.52 -9.44
N ARG A 74 -4.74 -11.63 -8.67
CA ARG A 74 -3.33 -11.28 -8.85
C ARG A 74 -2.37 -12.11 -8.00
N SER A 75 -2.87 -13.01 -7.16
CA SER A 75 -2.08 -13.72 -6.15
C SER A 75 -1.15 -12.75 -5.38
N ALA A 76 -1.70 -11.58 -5.04
CA ALA A 76 -0.95 -10.46 -4.50
C ALA A 76 -0.55 -10.71 -3.04
N VAL A 77 0.58 -10.15 -2.63
CA VAL A 77 0.97 -10.02 -1.23
C VAL A 77 0.07 -8.97 -0.58
N LEU A 78 -0.44 -9.26 0.61
CA LEU A 78 -1.31 -8.33 1.34
C LEU A 78 -0.50 -7.49 2.33
N ALA A 79 -0.73 -6.19 2.39
CA ALA A 79 -0.09 -5.29 3.34
C ALA A 79 -1.09 -4.29 3.94
N GLY A 80 -0.83 -3.81 5.15
CA GLY A 80 -1.67 -2.89 5.90
C GLY A 80 -2.63 -3.58 6.88
N THR A 81 -3.41 -2.77 7.59
CA THR A 81 -4.29 -3.24 8.68
C THR A 81 -5.44 -4.14 8.20
N ALA A 82 -5.88 -3.99 6.94
CA ALA A 82 -6.93 -4.83 6.37
C ALA A 82 -6.42 -6.15 5.77
N ALA A 83 -5.10 -6.41 5.78
CA ALA A 83 -4.51 -7.60 5.15
C ALA A 83 -5.09 -8.92 5.68
N THR A 84 -5.24 -9.06 6.99
CA THR A 84 -5.80 -10.27 7.60
C THR A 84 -7.28 -10.46 7.22
N LEU A 85 -8.08 -9.38 7.27
CA LEU A 85 -9.50 -9.42 6.92
C LEU A 85 -9.71 -9.86 5.47
N ILE A 86 -8.89 -9.35 4.55
CA ILE A 86 -8.93 -9.70 3.13
C ILE A 86 -8.56 -11.17 2.92
N ALA A 87 -7.51 -11.66 3.60
CA ALA A 87 -7.10 -13.06 3.51
C ALA A 87 -8.20 -14.02 4.00
N GLU A 88 -8.83 -13.68 5.12
CA GLU A 88 -9.95 -14.44 5.69
C GLU A 88 -11.16 -14.45 4.75
N ALA A 89 -11.55 -13.28 4.21
CA ALA A 89 -12.68 -13.16 3.28
C ALA A 89 -12.47 -13.93 1.98
N ALA A 90 -11.24 -13.99 1.48
CA ALA A 90 -10.88 -14.75 0.29
C ALA A 90 -10.83 -16.27 0.53
N GLY A 91 -10.83 -16.72 1.79
CA GLY A 91 -10.89 -18.15 2.14
C GLY A 91 -9.67 -18.97 1.69
N ARG A 92 -8.52 -18.33 1.48
CA ARG A 92 -7.27 -18.98 1.01
C ARG A 92 -6.03 -18.35 1.66
N PRO A 93 -4.89 -19.05 1.72
CA PRO A 93 -3.66 -18.46 2.25
C PRO A 93 -3.09 -17.40 1.30
N PHE A 94 -2.56 -16.32 1.90
CA PHE A 94 -1.80 -15.27 1.24
C PHE A 94 -0.47 -15.04 1.96
N ASP A 95 0.52 -14.57 1.20
CA ASP A 95 1.69 -13.94 1.78
C ASP A 95 1.27 -12.57 2.35
N ILE A 96 1.60 -12.31 3.61
CA ILE A 96 1.22 -11.08 4.30
C ILE A 96 2.49 -10.33 4.71
N GLY A 97 2.62 -9.11 4.21
CA GLY A 97 3.64 -8.15 4.58
C GLY A 97 3.30 -7.42 5.90
N PRO A 98 3.69 -6.15 6.05
CA PRO A 98 3.42 -5.38 7.26
C PRO A 98 1.92 -5.30 7.53
N ARG A 99 1.50 -5.55 8.78
CA ARG A 99 0.09 -5.44 9.23
C ARG A 99 -0.20 -4.13 9.97
N THR A 100 0.72 -3.19 9.87
CA THR A 100 0.70 -1.90 10.55
C THR A 100 -0.12 -0.88 9.76
N ALA A 101 -0.54 0.19 10.44
CA ALA A 101 -1.22 1.30 9.78
C ALA A 101 -0.28 2.22 8.99
N THR A 102 1.04 2.04 9.13
CA THR A 102 2.09 2.84 8.51
C THR A 102 3.39 2.05 8.44
N THR A 103 4.40 2.58 7.74
CA THR A 103 5.76 2.01 7.65
C THR A 103 6.79 2.91 8.35
N ASP A 104 8.04 2.45 8.39
CA ASP A 104 9.21 3.21 8.84
C ASP A 104 9.41 4.48 7.97
N ILE A 105 9.78 5.59 8.62
CA ILE A 105 10.04 6.87 7.95
C ILE A 105 11.12 6.79 6.87
N LEU A 106 12.09 5.86 6.99
CA LEU A 106 13.10 5.60 5.97
C LEU A 106 12.49 5.10 4.66
N THR A 107 11.41 4.31 4.71
CA THR A 107 10.68 3.86 3.52
C THR A 107 10.06 5.06 2.80
N TYR A 108 9.40 5.96 3.54
CA TYR A 108 8.85 7.21 2.99
C TYR A 108 9.95 8.08 2.36
N ALA A 109 11.10 8.23 3.02
CA ALA A 109 12.20 9.04 2.52
C ALA A 109 12.78 8.50 1.21
N ARG A 110 12.95 7.17 1.10
CA ARG A 110 13.42 6.52 -0.13
C ARG A 110 12.44 6.69 -1.29
N LEU A 111 11.15 6.49 -1.03
CA LEU A 111 10.10 6.69 -2.03
C LEU A 111 10.05 8.15 -2.51
N ALA A 112 10.12 9.10 -1.57
CA ALA A 112 10.16 10.52 -1.90
C ALA A 112 11.39 10.86 -2.77
N ALA A 113 12.56 10.33 -2.42
CA ALA A 113 13.78 10.54 -3.21
C ALA A 113 13.68 9.96 -4.63
N ALA A 114 13.03 8.80 -4.79
CA ALA A 114 12.84 8.15 -6.08
C ALA A 114 11.85 8.89 -7.01
N LYS A 115 10.85 9.59 -6.46
CA LYS A 115 9.89 10.38 -7.24
C LYS A 115 10.50 11.62 -7.91
N GLY A 116 11.70 12.05 -7.51
CA GLY A 116 12.35 13.25 -8.05
C GLY A 116 11.77 14.56 -7.50
N GLN A 117 12.10 15.68 -8.13
CA GLN A 117 11.64 17.00 -7.69
C GLN A 117 10.15 17.17 -8.04
N GLY A 118 9.32 17.42 -7.02
CA GLY A 118 7.91 17.80 -7.17
C GLY A 118 7.69 19.26 -7.51
#